data_AF-A0A927PQV1-F1
#
_entry.id   AF-A0A927PQV1-F1
#
_cell.length_a   1.000
_cell.length_b   1.000
_cell.length_c   1.000
_cell.angle_alpha   90.00
_cell.angle_beta   90.00
_cell.angle_gamma   90.00
#
_symmetry.space_group_name_H-M   'P 1'
#
loop_
_entity.id
_entity.type
_entity.pdbx_description
1 polymer ?
#
loop_
_entity_poly.entity_id
_entity_poly.type
_entity_poly.pdbx_seq_one_letter_code
_entity_poly.pdbx_strand_id
1 'polypeptide(L)'
;MIAALTLLAATLPASAHAAQFQAGADIFTGTGVAARYVGPGGNAQPSNRALGSIADGGFDTFDTFGFYNTGTGGLALNRQVELLSGNTYRFLDTFTNTTGAAIRTTVNFFGNLGSDGDELVSYAQGGLTVSCEDDGDGSCTGDAVLALVSGNNGLAQATVTADRYNARFALDVAAGQSVSLLNFAFPARDEAGPLASDVALARTTGQALIAAPRVDGLSAAQIATIVNFTVSAVPEPASWAMMLIGFGAAGMMLRRRRPTRVAFA
;
A
#
# COMPACT_ATOMS: atom_id res chain seq x y z
N MET A 1 -10.62 53.43 -38.20
CA MET A 1 -10.24 52.93 -36.87
C MET A 1 -10.34 51.42 -36.88
N ILE A 2 -9.21 50.72 -37.05
CA ILE A 2 -9.13 49.25 -36.99
C ILE A 2 -8.29 48.95 -35.75
N ALA A 3 -8.92 48.37 -34.74
CA ALA A 3 -8.26 47.99 -33.49
C ALA A 3 -7.50 46.68 -33.70
N ALA A 4 -6.18 46.72 -33.53
CA ALA A 4 -5.33 45.54 -33.53
C ALA A 4 -5.44 44.82 -32.18
N LEU A 5 -5.91 43.57 -32.21
CA LEU A 5 -5.98 42.69 -31.05
C LEU A 5 -4.62 41.96 -30.92
N THR A 6 -3.79 42.38 -29.98
CA THR A 6 -2.55 41.67 -29.64
C THR A 6 -2.89 40.42 -28.80
N LEU A 7 -2.73 39.24 -29.40
CA LEU A 7 -2.71 37.97 -28.67
C LEU A 7 -1.39 37.87 -27.89
N LEU A 8 -1.46 37.95 -26.56
CA LEU A 8 -0.34 37.60 -25.69
C LEU A 8 -0.35 36.07 -25.53
N ALA A 9 0.55 35.37 -26.23
CA ALA A 9 0.77 33.94 -25.99
C ALA A 9 1.50 33.79 -24.65
N ALA A 10 0.78 33.33 -23.62
CA ALA A 10 1.38 32.92 -22.36
C ALA A 10 2.18 31.63 -22.60
N THR A 11 3.49 31.76 -22.75
CA THR A 11 4.41 30.62 -22.68
C THR A 11 4.47 30.15 -21.23
N LEU A 12 3.70 29.13 -20.88
CA LEU A 12 3.89 28.41 -19.63
C LEU A 12 5.23 27.67 -19.71
N PRO A 13 6.16 27.85 -18.75
CA PRO A 13 7.36 27.04 -18.70
C PRO A 13 6.94 25.59 -18.39
N ALA A 14 7.21 24.67 -19.32
CA ALA A 14 7.19 23.25 -19.03
C ALA A 14 8.42 22.97 -18.16
N SER A 15 8.25 22.89 -16.85
CA SER A 15 9.28 22.35 -15.97
C SER A 15 9.46 20.86 -16.32
N ALA A 16 10.58 20.54 -16.97
CA ALA A 16 11.03 19.17 -17.13
C ALA A 16 11.41 18.65 -15.74
N HIS A 17 10.48 18.01 -15.04
CA HIS A 17 10.81 17.24 -13.86
C HIS A 17 11.65 16.02 -14.30
N ALA A 18 12.76 15.76 -13.61
CA ALA A 18 13.54 14.57 -13.82
C ALA A 18 12.66 13.33 -13.61
N ALA A 19 12.90 12.26 -14.36
CA ALA A 19 12.14 11.03 -14.23
C ALA A 19 12.43 10.40 -12.86
N GLN A 20 11.39 9.84 -12.23
CA GLN A 20 11.58 9.01 -11.05
C GLN A 20 12.44 7.80 -11.43
N PHE A 21 13.33 7.38 -10.54
CA PHE A 21 13.97 6.08 -10.68
C PHE A 21 12.94 4.96 -10.78
N GLN A 22 13.34 3.78 -11.24
CA GLN A 22 12.46 2.61 -11.29
C GLN A 22 13.00 1.55 -10.35
N ALA A 23 12.20 1.19 -9.34
CA ALA A 23 12.58 0.17 -8.37
C ALA A 23 12.70 -1.20 -9.06
N GLY A 24 13.75 -1.94 -8.69
CA GLY A 24 14.00 -3.29 -9.17
C GLY A 24 13.32 -4.37 -8.35
N ALA A 25 13.41 -5.61 -8.85
CA ALA A 25 13.04 -6.79 -8.08
C ALA A 25 13.94 -6.91 -6.83
N ASP A 26 13.37 -6.68 -5.65
CA ASP A 26 14.15 -6.55 -4.41
C ASP A 26 13.50 -7.20 -3.17
N ILE A 27 12.43 -7.97 -3.36
CA ILE A 27 11.76 -8.68 -2.27
C ILE A 27 12.46 -10.02 -2.05
N PHE A 28 12.99 -10.23 -0.85
CA PHE A 28 13.73 -11.43 -0.48
C PHE A 28 12.84 -12.68 -0.48
N THR A 29 13.25 -13.71 -1.22
CA THR A 29 12.49 -14.97 -1.39
C THR A 29 13.06 -16.14 -0.61
N GLY A 30 14.16 -15.93 0.11
CA GLY A 30 14.91 -16.98 0.82
C GLY A 30 16.16 -17.46 0.08
N THR A 31 16.16 -17.37 -1.26
CA THR A 31 17.29 -17.77 -2.12
C THR A 31 17.76 -16.65 -3.06
N GLY A 32 17.06 -15.54 -3.10
CA GLY A 32 17.35 -14.38 -3.93
C GLY A 32 16.33 -13.27 -3.73
N VAL A 33 16.17 -12.41 -4.74
CA VAL A 33 15.18 -11.33 -4.75
C VAL A 33 14.24 -11.46 -5.94
N ALA A 34 13.01 -10.96 -5.79
CA ALA A 34 11.99 -10.95 -6.82
C ALA A 34 11.11 -9.70 -6.72
N ALA A 35 10.29 -9.42 -7.74
CA ALA A 35 9.27 -8.37 -7.67
C ALA A 35 8.02 -8.81 -6.89
N ARG A 36 7.93 -10.09 -6.50
CA ARG A 36 6.78 -10.66 -5.78
C ARG A 36 7.20 -11.83 -4.90
N TYR A 37 6.61 -11.92 -3.71
CA TYR A 37 6.71 -13.05 -2.81
C TYR A 37 5.32 -13.42 -2.27
N VAL A 38 5.01 -14.72 -2.24
CA VAL A 38 3.82 -15.27 -1.58
C VAL A 38 4.24 -16.48 -0.77
N GLY A 39 3.95 -16.49 0.53
CA GLY A 39 4.28 -17.60 1.39
C GLY A 39 4.31 -17.22 2.88
N PRO A 40 4.87 -18.09 3.73
CA PRO A 40 5.02 -17.81 5.16
C PRO A 40 5.78 -16.50 5.42
N GLY A 41 5.33 -15.70 6.39
CA GLY A 41 6.02 -14.48 6.81
C GLY A 41 6.85 -14.62 8.09
N GLY A 42 7.71 -13.61 8.35
CA GLY A 42 8.82 -13.59 9.30
C GLY A 42 8.55 -14.27 10.65
N ASN A 43 9.40 -15.23 11.09
CA ASN A 43 10.79 -15.02 11.53
C ASN A 43 11.87 -15.83 10.77
N ALA A 44 11.54 -16.45 9.63
CA ALA A 44 12.42 -17.44 9.01
C ALA A 44 13.65 -16.79 8.32
N GLN A 45 14.83 -17.06 8.88
CA GLN A 45 16.14 -16.80 8.31
C GLN A 45 16.59 -17.93 7.36
N PRO A 46 17.36 -17.59 6.33
CA PRO A 46 18.71 -18.15 6.29
C PRO A 46 19.87 -17.13 6.33
N SER A 47 19.61 -15.81 6.41
CA SER A 47 20.67 -14.81 6.18
C SER A 47 20.43 -13.41 6.76
N ASN A 48 19.93 -13.26 7.99
CA ASN A 48 19.57 -11.96 8.60
C ASN A 48 18.47 -11.14 7.88
N ARG A 49 17.79 -11.72 6.89
CA ARG A 49 16.64 -11.12 6.20
C ARG A 49 15.41 -12.01 6.37
N ALA A 50 14.24 -11.41 6.52
CA ALA A 50 12.98 -12.14 6.67
C ALA A 50 12.37 -12.42 5.30
N LEU A 51 11.81 -13.61 5.09
CA LEU A 51 11.07 -13.92 3.85
C LEU A 51 10.03 -12.84 3.55
N GLY A 52 10.05 -12.28 2.34
CA GLY A 52 9.17 -11.21 1.89
C GLY A 52 9.56 -9.79 2.34
N SER A 53 10.69 -9.59 3.03
CA SER A 53 11.21 -8.23 3.27
C SER A 53 11.82 -7.64 2.00
N ILE A 54 11.84 -6.33 1.89
CA ILE A 54 12.64 -5.61 0.90
C ILE A 54 14.09 -5.58 1.39
N ALA A 55 15.05 -5.74 0.48
CA ALA A 55 16.45 -5.94 0.82
C ALA A 55 17.30 -4.65 0.81
N ASP A 56 16.98 -3.72 -0.09
CA ASP A 56 17.71 -2.47 -0.40
C ASP A 56 16.71 -1.33 -0.73
N GLY A 57 15.64 -1.59 -1.47
CA GLY A 57 14.66 -0.57 -1.87
C GLY A 57 15.11 0.33 -3.03
N GLY A 58 16.34 0.14 -3.51
CA GLY A 58 16.96 0.94 -4.56
C GLY A 58 17.58 2.19 -3.96
N PHE A 59 18.80 2.52 -4.41
CA PHE A 59 19.62 3.58 -3.84
C PHE A 59 19.79 3.46 -2.32
N ASP A 60 19.98 2.24 -1.80
CA ASP A 60 20.28 1.96 -0.39
C ASP A 60 19.19 2.38 0.62
N THR A 61 18.00 2.68 0.12
CA THR A 61 16.86 3.20 0.90
C THR A 61 16.45 2.32 2.09
N PHE A 62 16.82 1.03 2.13
CA PHE A 62 16.50 0.12 3.21
C PHE A 62 17.63 -0.89 3.44
N ASP A 63 18.10 -1.02 4.68
CA ASP A 63 18.96 -2.17 5.05
C ASP A 63 18.18 -3.48 5.16
N THR A 64 16.88 -3.39 5.48
CA THR A 64 15.85 -4.45 5.41
C THR A 64 14.50 -3.84 5.81
N PHE A 65 13.48 -3.93 4.96
CA PHE A 65 12.16 -3.34 5.24
C PHE A 65 11.00 -4.33 5.18
N GLY A 66 10.07 -4.20 6.12
CA GLY A 66 8.79 -4.89 6.13
C GLY A 66 8.86 -6.29 6.71
N PHE A 67 9.07 -6.39 8.02
CA PHE A 67 9.02 -7.66 8.76
C PHE A 67 8.55 -7.46 10.20
N TYR A 68 8.23 -8.55 10.91
CA TYR A 68 7.73 -8.50 12.27
C TYR A 68 8.83 -8.78 13.31
N ASN A 69 9.50 -7.73 13.78
CA ASN A 69 10.71 -7.85 14.62
C ASN A 69 10.47 -8.31 16.07
N THR A 70 9.21 -8.40 16.51
CA THR A 70 8.80 -8.90 17.83
C THR A 70 8.07 -10.25 17.74
N GLY A 71 8.04 -10.85 16.55
CA GLY A 71 7.26 -12.06 16.26
C GLY A 71 5.76 -11.78 16.08
N THR A 72 4.97 -12.84 16.04
CA THR A 72 3.55 -12.81 15.67
C THR A 72 2.60 -13.11 16.84
N GLY A 73 3.12 -13.23 18.06
CA GLY A 73 2.32 -13.55 19.24
C GLY A 73 1.61 -14.92 19.18
N GLY A 74 2.16 -15.87 18.42
CA GLY A 74 1.57 -17.21 18.24
C GLY A 74 0.60 -17.32 17.06
N LEU A 75 0.36 -16.24 16.32
CA LEU A 75 -0.40 -16.27 15.07
C LEU A 75 0.47 -16.85 13.94
N ALA A 76 -0.12 -17.70 13.09
CA ALA A 76 0.51 -18.09 11.84
C ALA A 76 0.46 -16.91 10.86
N LEU A 77 1.57 -16.59 10.22
CA LEU A 77 1.67 -15.48 9.27
C LEU A 77 1.89 -16.01 7.85
N ASN A 78 1.01 -15.65 6.94
CA ASN A 78 1.21 -15.78 5.50
C ASN A 78 1.18 -14.39 4.87
N ARG A 79 2.12 -14.09 4.00
CA ARG A 79 2.27 -12.78 3.38
C ARG A 79 2.24 -12.85 1.86
N GLN A 80 1.72 -11.78 1.26
CA GLN A 80 1.83 -11.47 -0.16
C GLN A 80 2.49 -10.10 -0.27
N VAL A 81 3.68 -10.05 -0.84
CA VAL A 81 4.48 -8.83 -1.01
C VAL A 81 4.76 -8.60 -2.48
N GLU A 82 4.52 -7.40 -2.96
CA GLU A 82 4.59 -7.06 -4.37
C GLU A 82 5.21 -5.69 -4.57
N LEU A 83 6.16 -5.59 -5.50
CA LEU A 83 6.51 -4.34 -6.14
C LEU A 83 5.48 -4.07 -7.23
N LEU A 84 4.65 -3.08 -6.98
CA LEU A 84 3.61 -2.65 -7.88
C LEU A 84 4.12 -1.58 -8.84
N SER A 85 3.36 -1.31 -9.90
CA SER A 85 3.62 -0.18 -10.81
C SER A 85 3.76 1.14 -10.05
N GLY A 86 4.71 1.99 -10.47
CA GLY A 86 5.00 3.27 -9.83
C GLY A 86 5.71 3.14 -8.49
N ASN A 87 6.72 2.26 -8.40
CA ASN A 87 7.60 2.07 -7.24
C ASN A 87 6.90 1.87 -5.90
N THR A 88 5.74 1.24 -5.88
CA THR A 88 5.00 1.03 -4.63
C THR A 88 5.16 -0.42 -4.18
N TYR A 89 5.85 -0.64 -3.07
CA TYR A 89 5.82 -1.93 -2.40
C TYR A 89 4.54 -2.06 -1.59
N ARG A 90 3.84 -3.17 -1.75
CA ARG A 90 2.65 -3.54 -0.97
C ARG A 90 2.90 -4.80 -0.19
N PHE A 91 2.50 -4.78 1.07
CA PHE A 91 2.55 -5.90 2.00
C PHE A 91 1.13 -6.23 2.44
N LEU A 92 0.62 -7.40 2.04
CA LEU A 92 -0.57 -7.98 2.64
C LEU A 92 -0.14 -9.13 3.55
N ASP A 93 -0.20 -8.90 4.85
CA ASP A 93 0.19 -9.86 5.88
C ASP A 93 -1.06 -10.42 6.56
N THR A 94 -1.34 -11.70 6.36
CA THR A 94 -2.49 -12.41 6.96
C THR A 94 -2.05 -13.21 8.17
N PHE A 95 -2.64 -12.87 9.31
CA PHE A 95 -2.45 -13.55 10.58
C PHE A 95 -3.62 -14.48 10.86
N THR A 96 -3.33 -15.75 11.07
CA THR A 96 -4.32 -16.79 11.37
C THR A 96 -4.10 -17.33 12.77
N ASN A 97 -5.18 -17.36 13.56
CA ASN A 97 -5.18 -18.06 14.84
C ASN A 97 -5.57 -19.52 14.63
N THR A 98 -4.58 -20.42 14.72
CA THR A 98 -4.78 -21.87 14.57
C THR A 98 -5.06 -22.59 15.89
N THR A 99 -5.20 -21.85 16.99
CA THR A 99 -5.43 -22.40 18.33
C THR A 99 -6.92 -22.46 18.67
N GLY A 100 -7.25 -23.09 19.80
CA GLY A 100 -8.62 -23.19 20.32
C GLY A 100 -9.10 -21.99 21.15
N ALA A 101 -8.29 -20.95 21.35
CA ALA A 101 -8.62 -19.78 22.16
C ALA A 101 -8.30 -18.49 21.41
N ALA A 102 -8.93 -17.37 21.77
CA ALA A 102 -8.60 -16.06 21.18
C ALA A 102 -7.16 -15.65 21.53
N ILE A 103 -6.47 -15.04 20.56
CA ILE A 103 -5.13 -14.48 20.75
C ILE A 103 -5.24 -12.96 20.70
N ARG A 104 -4.80 -12.32 21.78
CA ARG A 104 -4.62 -10.87 21.88
C ARG A 104 -3.15 -10.57 21.92
N THR A 105 -2.64 -9.88 20.91
CA THR A 105 -1.21 -9.59 20.81
C THR A 105 -0.96 -8.25 20.14
N THR A 106 0.24 -7.71 20.31
CA THR A 106 0.75 -6.66 19.44
C THR A 106 1.72 -7.28 18.46
N VAL A 107 1.55 -6.96 17.18
CA VAL A 107 2.56 -7.23 16.16
C VAL A 107 3.18 -5.91 15.74
N ASN A 108 4.46 -5.96 15.36
CA ASN A 108 5.21 -4.76 15.03
C ASN A 108 5.82 -4.86 13.62
N PHE A 109 5.19 -4.21 12.65
CA PHE A 109 5.73 -4.11 11.30
C PHE A 109 6.88 -3.12 11.30
N PHE A 110 8.05 -3.60 10.93
CA PHE A 110 9.31 -2.90 11.10
C PHE A 110 10.06 -2.81 9.79
N GLY A 111 10.84 -1.74 9.65
CA GLY A 111 11.89 -1.63 8.65
C GLY A 111 13.06 -0.79 9.16
N ASN A 112 14.26 -1.18 8.75
CA ASN A 112 15.42 -0.32 8.80
C ASN A 112 15.44 0.52 7.51
N LEU A 113 15.48 1.84 7.66
CA LEU A 113 15.32 2.84 6.61
C LEU A 113 16.62 3.21 5.89
N GLY A 114 17.66 2.42 6.09
CA GLY A 114 18.93 2.69 5.44
C GLY A 114 19.74 3.71 6.24
N SER A 115 20.93 3.25 6.61
CA SER A 115 22.14 4.01 6.86
C SER A 115 22.26 5.02 8.04
N ASP A 116 23.52 5.08 8.46
CA ASP A 116 24.29 5.86 9.44
C ASP A 116 23.89 7.29 9.89
N GLY A 117 22.68 7.78 9.63
CA GLY A 117 22.21 9.13 10.01
C GLY A 117 20.92 9.18 10.84
N ASP A 118 20.45 10.41 11.09
CA ASP A 118 19.14 10.69 11.67
C ASP A 118 18.07 10.79 10.56
N GLU A 119 16.82 10.45 10.86
CA GLU A 119 15.69 10.55 9.92
C GLU A 119 14.92 11.87 10.10
N LEU A 120 14.75 12.61 9.01
CA LEU A 120 13.91 13.80 8.95
C LEU A 120 12.46 13.42 8.60
N VAL A 121 11.57 13.49 9.58
CA VAL A 121 10.13 13.29 9.36
C VAL A 121 9.46 14.60 8.92
N SER A 122 9.15 14.72 7.63
CA SER A 122 8.51 15.91 7.05
C SER A 122 6.97 15.89 7.13
N TYR A 123 6.37 14.71 7.34
CA TYR A 123 4.93 14.56 7.53
C TYR A 123 4.60 13.28 8.32
N ALA A 124 3.74 13.38 9.32
CA ALA A 124 3.23 12.20 10.05
C ALA A 124 1.78 12.43 10.48
N GLN A 125 0.83 11.87 9.72
CA GLN A 125 -0.60 12.00 10.03
C GLN A 125 -1.42 10.91 9.38
N GLY A 126 -2.44 10.42 10.11
CA GLY A 126 -3.47 9.55 9.54
C GLY A 126 -2.95 8.20 9.04
N GLY A 127 -1.85 7.70 9.62
CA GLY A 127 -1.21 6.43 9.23
C GLY A 127 -0.24 6.54 8.05
N LEU A 128 0.02 7.75 7.55
CA LEU A 128 1.11 8.06 6.62
C LEU A 128 2.25 8.73 7.38
N THR A 129 3.47 8.24 7.16
CA THR A 129 4.73 8.90 7.52
C THR A 129 5.51 9.20 6.23
N VAL A 130 6.00 10.43 6.10
CA VAL A 130 6.95 10.82 5.06
C VAL A 130 8.26 11.19 5.73
N SER A 131 9.32 10.49 5.37
CA SER A 131 10.65 10.72 5.93
C SER A 131 11.73 10.57 4.87
N CYS A 132 12.92 11.03 5.20
CA CYS A 132 14.12 10.91 4.39
C CYS A 132 15.33 11.02 5.33
N GLU A 133 16.48 10.58 4.84
CA GLU A 133 17.75 10.79 5.53
C GLU A 133 18.04 12.30 5.67
N ASP A 134 18.36 12.73 6.90
CA ASP A 134 18.64 14.12 7.25
C ASP A 134 20.12 14.45 6.98
N ASP A 135 20.39 15.58 6.32
CA ASP A 135 21.76 16.11 6.17
C ASP A 135 22.32 16.77 7.44
N GLY A 136 21.50 16.87 8.48
CA GLY A 136 21.81 17.52 9.75
C GLY A 136 21.49 19.02 9.76
N ASP A 137 21.08 19.58 8.61
CA ASP A 137 20.60 20.96 8.44
C ASP A 137 19.08 20.98 8.13
N GLY A 138 18.40 19.84 8.20
CA GLY A 138 16.96 19.70 8.02
C GLY A 138 16.54 19.57 6.55
N SER A 139 17.41 19.05 5.70
CA SER A 139 17.10 18.72 4.30
C SER A 139 17.31 17.23 4.02
N CYS A 140 16.54 16.70 3.08
CA CYS A 140 16.73 15.33 2.60
C CYS A 140 18.05 15.22 1.83
N THR A 141 18.83 14.19 2.12
CA THR A 141 20.07 13.84 1.40
C THR A 141 20.14 12.33 1.18
N GLY A 142 21.20 11.87 0.49
CA GLY A 142 21.57 10.46 0.44
C GLY A 142 20.59 9.60 -0.33
N ASP A 143 19.58 9.09 0.36
CA ASP A 143 18.62 8.06 -0.04
C ASP A 143 17.28 8.60 -0.59
N ALA A 144 16.35 7.71 -0.92
CA ALA A 144 15.05 8.12 -1.43
C ALA A 144 14.15 8.69 -0.32
N VAL A 145 13.31 9.66 -0.66
CA VAL A 145 12.25 10.14 0.25
C VAL A 145 11.15 9.09 0.33
N LEU A 146 10.81 8.66 1.53
CA LEU A 146 9.88 7.57 1.78
C LEU A 146 8.48 8.08 2.04
N ALA A 147 7.49 7.39 1.46
CA ALA A 147 6.11 7.39 1.96
C ALA A 147 5.76 6.02 2.53
N LEU A 148 5.55 5.96 3.84
CA LEU A 148 5.26 4.75 4.60
C LEU A 148 3.82 4.81 5.09
N VAL A 149 2.99 3.86 4.64
CA VAL A 149 1.55 3.85 4.90
C VAL A 149 1.15 2.57 5.64
N SER A 150 0.55 2.72 6.81
CA SER A 150 0.18 1.60 7.68
C SER A 150 -1.30 1.53 8.06
N GLY A 151 -2.17 2.34 7.45
CA GLY A 151 -3.62 2.26 7.66
C GLY A 151 -4.30 3.61 7.65
N ASN A 152 -5.64 3.64 7.66
CA ASN A 152 -6.41 4.89 7.64
C ASN A 152 -7.52 4.98 8.70
N ASN A 153 -7.57 4.03 9.64
CA ASN A 153 -8.62 3.95 10.67
C ASN A 153 -8.09 4.05 12.11
N GLY A 154 -6.80 4.38 12.28
CA GLY A 154 -6.17 4.54 13.60
C GLY A 154 -5.72 3.25 14.28
N LEU A 155 -5.86 2.08 13.63
CA LEU A 155 -5.35 0.82 14.19
C LEU A 155 -3.82 0.81 14.31
N ALA A 156 -3.13 1.41 13.35
CA ALA A 156 -1.67 1.49 13.32
C ALA A 156 -1.15 2.67 14.16
N GLN A 157 -0.14 2.39 14.99
CA GLN A 157 0.65 3.41 15.66
C GLN A 157 2.05 3.38 15.06
N ALA A 158 2.27 4.23 14.05
CA ALA A 158 3.53 4.33 13.31
C ALA A 158 4.45 5.40 13.90
N THR A 159 5.73 5.10 13.99
CA THR A 159 6.78 6.04 14.39
C THR A 159 8.04 5.77 13.59
N VAL A 160 8.84 6.82 13.40
CA VAL A 160 10.24 6.73 12.98
C VAL A 160 11.11 7.14 14.16
N THR A 161 12.20 6.43 14.41
CA THR A 161 13.14 6.75 15.50
C THR A 161 14.54 6.36 15.05
N ALA A 162 15.39 7.37 14.82
CA ALA A 162 16.61 7.21 14.01
C ALA A 162 16.24 6.51 12.68
N ASP A 163 17.08 5.60 12.22
CA ASP A 163 16.97 4.75 11.03
C ASP A 163 15.81 3.72 11.03
N ARG A 164 14.81 3.84 11.91
CA ARG A 164 13.83 2.75 12.15
C ARG A 164 12.40 3.18 12.01
N TYR A 165 11.71 2.56 11.06
CA TYR A 165 10.26 2.56 10.99
C TYR A 165 9.64 1.46 11.84
N ASN A 166 8.59 1.81 12.57
CA ASN A 166 7.92 0.92 13.50
C ASN A 166 6.42 1.22 13.50
N ALA A 167 5.61 0.29 12.98
CA ALA A 167 4.16 0.36 13.00
C ALA A 167 3.59 -0.76 13.88
N ARG A 168 3.03 -0.37 15.03
CA ARG A 168 2.45 -1.28 16.00
C ARG A 168 0.96 -1.48 15.74
N PHE A 169 0.52 -2.73 15.80
CA PHE A 169 -0.88 -3.13 15.62
C PHE A 169 -1.33 -4.00 16.78
N ALA A 170 -2.37 -3.59 17.50
CA ALA A 170 -3.03 -4.44 18.48
C ALA A 170 -4.07 -5.33 17.79
N LEU A 171 -3.85 -6.64 17.81
CA LEU A 171 -4.72 -7.63 17.19
C LEU A 171 -5.47 -8.42 18.27
N ASP A 172 -6.76 -8.64 18.05
CA ASP A 172 -7.59 -9.60 18.78
C ASP A 172 -8.18 -10.57 17.74
N VAL A 173 -7.62 -11.79 17.68
CA VAL A 173 -7.97 -12.79 16.67
C VAL A 173 -8.61 -13.97 17.35
N ALA A 174 -9.91 -14.17 17.11
CA ALA A 174 -10.64 -15.32 17.65
C ALA A 174 -10.11 -16.66 17.11
N ALA A 175 -10.37 -17.75 17.83
CA ALA A 175 -9.98 -19.09 17.43
C ALA A 175 -10.44 -19.43 16.00
N GLY A 176 -9.53 -19.91 15.16
CA GLY A 176 -9.79 -20.26 13.77
C GLY A 176 -9.99 -19.08 12.80
N GLN A 177 -9.92 -17.84 13.27
CA GLN A 177 -10.10 -16.66 12.42
C GLN A 177 -8.78 -16.14 11.85
N SER A 178 -8.90 -15.31 10.80
CA SER A 178 -7.78 -14.58 10.21
C SER A 178 -8.09 -13.09 10.12
N VAL A 179 -7.06 -12.27 10.28
CA VAL A 179 -7.07 -10.84 10.01
C VAL A 179 -5.85 -10.50 9.14
N SER A 180 -5.96 -9.46 8.32
CA SER A 180 -4.88 -9.01 7.45
C SER A 180 -4.50 -7.57 7.75
N LEU A 181 -3.21 -7.30 7.68
CA LEU A 181 -2.65 -5.96 7.72
C LEU A 181 -2.12 -5.62 6.33
N LEU A 182 -2.49 -4.45 5.84
CA LEU A 182 -2.01 -3.91 4.57
C LEU A 182 -1.00 -2.80 4.86
N ASN A 183 0.23 -2.88 4.35
CA ASN A 183 1.21 -1.80 4.49
C ASN A 183 1.77 -1.44 3.11
N PHE A 184 2.20 -0.20 2.95
CA PHE A 184 2.87 0.26 1.74
C PHE A 184 4.16 1.02 2.07
N ALA A 185 5.13 0.89 1.17
CA ALA A 185 6.30 1.74 1.12
C ALA A 185 6.48 2.24 -0.32
N PHE A 186 6.70 3.53 -0.48
CA PHE A 186 6.98 4.16 -1.76
C PHE A 186 8.24 5.02 -1.63
N PRO A 187 9.36 4.60 -2.23
CA PRO A 187 10.55 5.44 -2.39
C PRO A 187 10.38 6.43 -3.55
N ALA A 188 10.47 7.71 -3.24
CA ALA A 188 10.46 8.83 -4.17
C ALA A 188 11.87 9.40 -4.31
N ARG A 189 12.42 9.31 -5.51
CA ARG A 189 13.70 9.91 -5.86
C ARG A 189 13.75 10.15 -7.36
N ASP A 190 14.20 11.31 -7.76
CA ASP A 190 14.55 11.57 -9.15
C ASP A 190 16.05 11.32 -9.42
N GLU A 191 16.46 11.32 -10.69
CA GLU A 191 17.86 11.08 -11.07
C GLU A 191 18.86 12.11 -10.51
N ALA A 192 18.39 13.29 -10.07
CA ALA A 192 19.24 14.32 -9.49
C ALA A 192 19.45 14.16 -7.97
N GLY A 193 18.75 13.22 -7.32
CA GLY A 193 18.79 12.97 -5.87
C GLY A 193 17.50 13.38 -5.18
N PRO A 194 17.38 13.18 -3.85
CA PRO A 194 16.21 13.62 -3.11
C PRO A 194 16.09 15.15 -3.12
N LEU A 195 14.99 15.66 -3.65
CA LEU A 195 14.65 17.08 -3.70
C LEU A 195 13.32 17.36 -2.99
N ALA A 196 13.01 18.65 -2.80
CA ALA A 196 11.69 19.05 -2.28
C ALA A 196 10.52 18.53 -3.13
N SER A 197 10.75 18.29 -4.44
CA SER A 197 9.79 17.62 -5.32
C SER A 197 9.54 16.16 -4.95
N ASP A 198 10.55 15.43 -4.46
CA ASP A 198 10.37 14.05 -4.01
C ASP A 198 9.60 13.97 -2.71
N VAL A 199 9.82 14.92 -1.79
CA VAL A 199 8.98 15.08 -0.59
C VAL A 199 7.51 15.30 -0.97
N ALA A 200 7.26 16.18 -1.94
CA ALA A 200 5.91 16.41 -2.44
C ALA A 200 5.32 15.15 -3.12
N LEU A 201 6.12 14.43 -3.90
CA LEU A 201 5.72 13.20 -4.58
C LEU A 201 5.40 12.08 -3.57
N ALA A 202 6.27 11.85 -2.59
CA ALA A 202 6.08 10.89 -1.51
C ALA A 202 4.79 11.20 -0.75
N ARG A 203 4.61 12.46 -0.33
CA ARG A 203 3.42 12.88 0.40
C ARG A 203 2.13 12.69 -0.40
N THR A 204 2.10 13.13 -1.66
CA THR A 204 0.90 13.01 -2.51
C THR A 204 0.57 11.56 -2.82
N THR A 205 1.57 10.73 -3.09
CA THR A 205 1.41 9.28 -3.32
C THR A 205 0.90 8.57 -2.06
N GLY A 206 1.50 8.85 -0.90
CA GLY A 206 1.07 8.32 0.38
C GLY A 206 -0.37 8.71 0.73
N GLN A 207 -0.75 9.97 0.50
CA GLN A 207 -2.12 10.44 0.71
C GLN A 207 -3.13 9.74 -0.23
N ALA A 208 -2.74 9.48 -1.47
CA ALA A 208 -3.56 8.70 -2.40
C ALA A 208 -3.76 7.26 -1.91
N LEU A 209 -2.71 6.61 -1.39
CA LEU A 209 -2.78 5.26 -0.81
C LEU A 209 -3.64 5.20 0.47
N ILE A 210 -3.64 6.27 1.28
CA ILE A 210 -4.54 6.40 2.43
C ILE A 210 -6.01 6.47 1.99
N ALA A 211 -6.29 7.29 0.96
CA ALA A 211 -7.64 7.53 0.48
C ALA A 211 -8.22 6.33 -0.30
N ALA A 212 -7.38 5.68 -1.11
CA ALA A 212 -7.75 4.56 -1.96
C ALA A 212 -6.62 3.50 -1.92
N PRO A 213 -6.58 2.63 -0.89
CA PRO A 213 -5.53 1.63 -0.78
C PRO A 213 -5.55 0.70 -1.99
N ARG A 214 -4.36 0.44 -2.52
CA ARG A 214 -4.17 -0.40 -3.69
C ARG A 214 -4.37 -1.88 -3.36
N VAL A 215 -5.54 -2.39 -3.71
CA VAL A 215 -5.94 -3.81 -3.52
C VAL A 215 -6.00 -4.59 -4.84
N ASP A 216 -5.44 -4.04 -5.92
CA ASP A 216 -5.36 -4.71 -7.22
C ASP A 216 -4.67 -6.08 -7.12
N GLY A 217 -5.28 -7.11 -7.71
CA GLY A 217 -4.78 -8.49 -7.64
C GLY A 217 -5.04 -9.24 -6.33
N LEU A 218 -5.73 -8.62 -5.36
CA LEU A 218 -6.23 -9.32 -4.16
C LEU A 218 -7.64 -9.87 -4.42
N SER A 219 -7.92 -11.04 -3.84
CA SER A 219 -9.27 -11.61 -3.84
C SER A 219 -10.20 -10.85 -2.89
N ALA A 220 -11.52 -10.94 -3.12
CA ALA A 220 -12.50 -10.36 -2.21
C ALA A 220 -12.37 -10.89 -0.77
N ALA A 221 -12.04 -12.17 -0.62
CA ALA A 221 -11.80 -12.78 0.69
C ALA A 221 -10.59 -12.18 1.41
N GLN A 222 -9.49 -11.89 0.69
CA GLN A 222 -8.32 -11.20 1.26
C GLN A 222 -8.64 -9.75 1.63
N ILE A 223 -9.44 -9.06 0.82
CA ILE A 223 -9.83 -7.67 1.10
C ILE A 223 -10.72 -7.61 2.35
N ALA A 224 -11.64 -8.57 2.50
CA ALA A 224 -12.56 -8.63 3.64
C ALA A 224 -11.86 -8.87 4.99
N THR A 225 -10.63 -9.41 5.00
CA THR A 225 -9.86 -9.61 6.22
C THR A 225 -8.98 -8.42 6.59
N ILE A 226 -8.86 -7.38 5.74
CA ILE A 226 -8.02 -6.20 6.02
C ILE A 226 -8.65 -5.38 7.15
N VAL A 227 -7.91 -5.20 8.25
CA VAL A 227 -8.44 -4.53 9.46
C VAL A 227 -7.88 -3.14 9.71
N ASN A 228 -6.76 -2.76 9.10
CA ASN A 228 -6.14 -1.44 9.29
C ASN A 228 -6.56 -0.39 8.25
N PHE A 229 -7.43 -0.77 7.31
CA PHE A 229 -8.05 0.14 6.35
C PHE A 229 -9.56 0.00 6.35
N THR A 230 -10.23 1.15 6.22
CA THR A 230 -11.63 1.19 5.82
C THR A 230 -11.69 1.07 4.30
N VAL A 231 -11.71 -0.16 3.79
CA VAL A 231 -11.83 -0.41 2.34
C VAL A 231 -13.32 -0.45 1.99
N SER A 232 -13.78 0.48 1.13
CA SER A 232 -15.14 0.40 0.61
C SER A 232 -15.25 -0.83 -0.28
N ALA A 233 -15.94 -1.87 0.18
CA ALA A 233 -16.22 -3.04 -0.63
C ALA A 233 -17.01 -2.58 -1.88
N VAL A 234 -16.35 -2.58 -3.04
CA VAL A 234 -17.04 -2.41 -4.31
C VAL A 234 -17.97 -3.62 -4.45
N PRO A 235 -19.29 -3.44 -4.72
CA PRO A 235 -20.18 -4.58 -4.86
C PRO A 235 -19.62 -5.52 -5.91
N GLU A 236 -19.44 -6.79 -5.55
CA GLU A 236 -18.71 -7.73 -6.41
C GLU A 236 -19.36 -7.84 -7.80
N PRO A 237 -18.60 -8.11 -8.88
CA PRO A 237 -19.17 -8.30 -10.22
C PRO A 237 -20.28 -9.36 -10.27
N ALA A 238 -20.24 -10.35 -9.38
CA ALA A 238 -21.32 -11.33 -9.21
C ALA A 238 -22.61 -10.70 -8.68
N SER A 239 -22.52 -9.71 -7.78
CA SER A 239 -23.68 -8.93 -7.32
C SER A 239 -24.30 -8.14 -8.47
N TRP A 240 -23.47 -7.59 -9.37
CA TRP A 240 -23.94 -6.88 -10.55
C TRP A 240 -24.59 -7.83 -11.54
N ALA A 241 -24.00 -9.01 -11.74
CA ALA A 241 -24.57 -10.06 -12.57
C ALA A 241 -25.92 -10.54 -12.01
N MET A 242 -26.03 -10.79 -10.71
CA MET A 242 -27.28 -11.19 -10.06
C MET A 242 -28.34 -10.09 -10.13
N MET A 243 -27.95 -8.83 -9.98
CA MET A 243 -28.82 -7.68 -10.16
C MET A 243 -29.33 -7.60 -11.61
N LEU A 244 -28.45 -7.73 -12.61
CA LEU A 244 -28.79 -7.70 -14.03
C LEU A 244 -29.67 -8.90 -14.42
N ILE A 245 -29.39 -10.10 -13.91
CA ILE A 245 -30.23 -11.29 -14.10
C ILE A 245 -31.61 -11.06 -13.46
N GLY A 246 -31.67 -10.51 -12.25
CA GLY A 246 -32.92 -10.18 -11.58
C GLY A 246 -33.78 -9.19 -12.37
N PHE A 247 -33.19 -8.09 -12.84
CA PHE A 247 -33.88 -7.11 -13.70
C PHE A 247 -34.26 -7.69 -15.06
N GLY A 248 -33.39 -8.49 -15.68
CA GLY A 248 -33.67 -9.18 -16.93
C GLY A 248 -34.86 -10.14 -16.81
N ALA A 249 -34.90 -10.93 -15.73
CA ALA A 249 -36.00 -11.84 -15.44
C ALA A 249 -37.32 -11.09 -15.21
N ALA A 250 -37.31 -10.01 -14.43
CA ALA A 250 -38.49 -9.18 -14.20
C ALA A 250 -39.02 -8.55 -15.50
N GLY A 251 -38.13 -8.01 -16.34
CA GLY A 251 -38.49 -7.46 -17.65
C GLY A 251 -39.08 -8.50 -18.60
N MET A 252 -38.53 -9.72 -18.62
CA MET A 252 -39.07 -10.84 -19.39
C MET A 252 -40.48 -11.23 -18.95
N MET A 253 -40.75 -11.26 -17.65
CA MET A 253 -42.07 -11.56 -17.11
C MET A 253 -43.11 -10.50 -17.50
N LEU A 254 -42.74 -9.21 -17.47
CA LEU A 254 -43.62 -8.12 -17.89
C LEU A 254 -43.90 -8.15 -19.41
N ARG A 255 -42.91 -8.50 -20.24
CA ARG A 255 -43.07 -8.61 -21.70
C ARG A 255 -44.05 -9.71 -22.12
N ARG A 256 -44.13 -10.82 -21.37
CA ARG A 256 -45.07 -11.92 -21.65
C ARG A 256 -46.54 -11.57 -21.41
N ARG A 257 -46.84 -10.47 -20.70
CA ARG A 257 -48.22 -10.04 -20.40
C ARG A 257 -48.83 -9.08 -21.44
N ARG A 258 -48.28 -8.97 -22.65
CA ARG A 258 -48.93 -8.18 -23.71
C ARG A 258 -50.29 -8.82 -24.07
N PRO A 259 -51.43 -8.16 -23.81
CA PRO A 259 -52.72 -8.71 -24.19
C PRO A 259 -52.83 -8.71 -25.72
N THR A 260 -53.16 -9.86 -26.29
CA THR A 260 -53.58 -9.99 -27.69
C THR A 260 -54.86 -9.18 -27.85
N ARG A 261 -54.78 -8.00 -28.50
CA ARG A 261 -55.97 -7.26 -28.90
C ARG A 261 -56.68 -8.07 -29.98
N VAL A 262 -57.79 -8.70 -29.62
CA VAL A 262 -58.70 -9.34 -30.58
C VAL A 262 -59.49 -8.23 -31.25
N ALA A 263 -59.28 -8.03 -32.55
CA ALA A 263 -60.13 -7.18 -33.37
C ALA A 263 -61.27 -8.04 -33.92
N PHE A 264 -62.51 -7.65 -33.66
CA PHE A 264 -63.69 -8.28 -34.25
C PHE A 264 -64.00 -7.59 -35.58
N ALA A 265 -64.31 -8.40 -36.61
CA ALA A 265 -64.72 -7.97 -37.94
C ALA A 265 -66.24 -7.86 -38.03
#